data_AF-A0A2H4I874-F1
#
_entry.id   AF-A0A2H4I874-F1
#
_cell.length_a   1.000
_cell.length_b   1.000
_cell.length_c   1.000
_cell.angle_alpha   90.00
_cell.angle_beta   90.00
_cell.angle_gamma   90.00
#
_symmetry.space_group_name_H-M   'P 1'
#
loop_
_entity.id
_entity.type
_entity.pdbx_description
1 polymer ?
#
loop_
_entity_poly.entity_id
_entity_poly.type
_entity_poly.pdbx_seq_one_letter_code
_entity_poly.pdbx_strand_id
1 'polypeptide(L)'
;MASTTYPGIPAEFMTRLRPSADLVERFAGTAQYHGGAQFKVKATTAKRTATTLRKAVEGLGDAASQADVEALKKAAAVLDRQAEDLALFAKWADAYHAFSEQQALDEYTAKSRTFAQQRWGDDQEAWKLEKSLLEESDTMNGTEKIGLFVLKHYPQFAGAKPENFVLGGFRSLTLKGVDERTNTAFRLSMLDDRSRPYESRTYGPSASIGRDIFDAYVAHRRAGLKG
;
A
#
# COMPACT_ATOMS: atom_id res chain seq x y z
N MET A 1 -9.90 21.79 23.94
CA MET A 1 -10.02 21.74 22.47
C MET A 1 -8.67 21.31 21.92
N ALA A 2 -8.58 20.14 21.27
CA ALA A 2 -7.32 19.64 20.72
C ALA A 2 -7.04 20.38 19.42
N SER A 3 -6.17 21.40 19.46
CA SER A 3 -5.69 22.08 18.26
C SER A 3 -4.71 21.15 17.55
N THR A 4 -4.98 20.86 16.28
CA THR A 4 -4.08 20.14 15.37
C THR A 4 -2.69 20.78 15.41
N THR A 5 -1.70 20.10 15.97
CA THR A 5 -0.36 20.67 16.18
C THR A 5 0.39 20.96 14.87
N TYR A 6 -0.06 20.37 13.74
CA TYR A 6 0.56 20.54 12.43
C TYR A 6 -0.51 20.66 11.33
N PRO A 7 -0.43 21.66 10.43
CA PRO A 7 -1.31 21.75 9.27
C PRO A 7 -1.23 20.48 8.38
N GLY A 8 -2.37 20.02 7.86
CA GLY A 8 -2.44 18.87 6.96
C GLY A 8 -2.38 17.49 7.64
N ILE A 9 -2.26 17.43 8.97
CA ILE A 9 -2.35 16.19 9.74
C ILE A 9 -3.79 16.02 10.26
N PRO A 10 -4.42 14.84 10.12
CA PRO A 10 -5.75 14.58 10.66
C PRO A 10 -5.87 14.91 12.14
N ALA A 11 -6.98 15.52 12.55
CA ALA A 11 -7.20 15.95 13.93
C ALA A 11 -7.34 14.79 14.92
N GLU A 12 -7.71 13.62 14.41
CA GLU A 12 -7.83 12.37 15.13
C GLU A 12 -6.45 11.76 15.44
N PHE A 13 -5.40 12.17 14.73
CA PHE A 13 -4.04 11.71 15.03
C PHE A 13 -3.49 12.39 16.27
N MET A 14 -3.53 11.66 17.38
CA MET A 14 -3.06 12.12 18.67
C MET A 14 -1.80 11.37 19.09
N THR A 15 -0.72 12.11 19.31
CA THR A 15 0.53 11.59 19.86
C THR A 15 1.10 12.53 20.91
N ARG A 16 1.82 11.97 21.89
CA ARG A 16 2.57 12.75 22.88
C ARG A 16 3.90 13.25 22.32
N LEU A 17 4.35 12.71 21.19
CA LEU A 17 5.59 13.12 20.53
C LEU A 17 5.43 14.53 19.93
N ARG A 18 6.47 15.35 20.08
CA ARG A 18 6.50 16.74 19.63
C ARG A 18 7.76 16.97 18.78
N PRO A 19 7.83 16.43 17.55
CA PRO A 19 8.97 16.68 16.66
C PRO A 19 8.99 18.14 16.19
N SER A 20 10.06 18.54 15.50
CA SER A 20 10.12 19.83 14.83
C SER A 20 9.00 20.00 13.80
N ALA A 21 8.34 21.17 13.81
CA ALA A 21 7.29 21.52 12.86
C ALA A 21 7.79 21.50 11.41
N ASP A 22 9.00 22.02 11.17
CA ASP A 22 9.63 22.03 9.84
C ASP A 22 9.83 20.61 9.28
N LEU A 23 10.16 19.64 10.14
CA LEU A 23 10.31 18.25 9.73
C LEU A 23 8.95 17.63 9.37
N VAL A 24 7.91 17.94 10.16
CA VAL A 24 6.55 17.48 9.86
C VAL A 24 6.07 18.07 8.54
N GLU A 25 6.19 19.38 8.33
CA GLU A 25 5.74 20.05 7.10
C GLU A 25 6.41 19.46 5.85
N ARG A 26 7.72 19.24 5.90
CA ARG A 26 8.49 18.73 4.75
C ARG A 26 8.27 17.25 4.46
N PHE A 27 8.00 16.45 5.49
CA PHE A 27 8.08 15.00 5.39
C PHE A 27 6.82 14.25 5.83
N ALA A 28 5.71 14.94 6.12
CA ALA A 28 4.45 14.31 6.52
C ALA A 28 3.97 13.26 5.50
N GLY A 29 4.01 13.58 4.21
CA GLY A 29 3.65 12.61 3.16
C GLY A 29 4.54 11.37 3.17
N THR A 30 5.85 11.54 3.33
CA THR A 30 6.75 10.38 3.40
C THR A 30 6.56 9.58 4.69
N ALA A 31 6.28 10.25 5.81
CA ALA A 31 5.95 9.61 7.08
C ALA A 31 4.65 8.79 6.97
N GLN A 32 3.63 9.30 6.29
CA GLN A 32 2.35 8.62 6.07
C GLN A 32 2.53 7.27 5.35
N TYR A 33 3.39 7.20 4.34
CA TYR A 33 3.55 5.99 3.50
C TYR A 33 4.70 5.06 3.91
N HIS A 34 5.74 5.58 4.57
CA HIS A 34 6.98 4.82 4.83
C HIS A 34 7.45 4.88 6.29
N GLY A 35 6.74 5.59 7.15
CA GLY A 35 7.11 5.74 8.56
C GLY A 35 8.49 6.35 8.79
N GLY A 36 9.13 5.95 9.89
CA GLY A 36 10.34 6.54 10.43
C GLY A 36 11.66 5.93 9.92
N ALA A 37 11.63 4.86 9.13
CA ALA A 37 12.81 4.04 8.84
C ALA A 37 13.99 4.85 8.26
N GLN A 38 13.75 5.63 7.21
CA GLN A 38 14.79 6.46 6.60
C GLN A 38 15.34 7.55 7.55
N PHE A 39 14.51 8.06 8.47
CA PHE A 39 14.91 9.12 9.40
C PHE A 39 15.77 8.54 10.54
N LYS A 40 15.54 7.29 10.95
CA LYS A 40 16.43 6.55 11.87
C LYS A 40 17.83 6.38 11.26
N VAL A 41 17.89 6.04 9.97
CA VAL A 41 19.17 5.93 9.25
C VAL A 41 19.87 7.28 9.20
N LYS A 42 19.17 8.36 8.79
CA LYS A 42 19.73 9.72 8.76
C LYS A 42 20.22 10.18 10.14
N ALA A 43 19.46 9.93 11.21
CA ALA A 43 19.86 10.24 12.58
C ALA A 43 21.14 9.49 12.99
N THR A 44 21.24 8.21 12.66
CA THR A 44 22.43 7.39 12.95
C THR A 44 23.65 7.90 12.20
N THR A 45 23.49 8.25 10.92
CA THR A 45 24.56 8.84 10.11
C THR A 45 25.02 10.16 10.69
N ALA A 46 24.10 11.06 11.05
CA ALA A 46 24.44 12.35 11.66
C ALA A 46 25.25 12.19 12.95
N LYS A 47 24.83 11.27 13.84
CA LYS A 47 25.55 10.97 15.09
C LYS A 47 26.96 10.37 14.84
N ARG A 48 27.08 9.48 13.85
CA ARG A 48 28.38 8.92 13.45
C ARG A 48 29.30 10.01 12.91
N THR A 49 28.80 10.87 12.03
CA THR A 49 29.56 11.99 11.50
C THR A 49 30.00 12.97 12.59
N ALA A 50 29.12 13.32 13.53
CA ALA A 50 29.47 14.15 14.68
C ALA A 50 30.62 13.54 15.50
N THR A 51 30.59 12.22 15.72
CA THR A 51 31.66 11.48 16.40
C THR A 51 32.97 11.55 15.61
N THR A 52 32.92 11.39 14.29
CA THR A 52 34.10 11.51 13.42
C THR A 52 34.71 12.91 13.47
N LEU A 53 33.90 13.97 13.47
CA LEU A 53 34.40 15.34 13.58
C LEU A 53 35.11 15.60 14.92
N ARG A 54 34.58 15.07 16.03
CA ARG A 54 35.25 15.15 17.34
C ARG A 54 36.60 14.44 17.34
N LYS A 55 36.65 13.23 16.78
CA LYS A 55 37.91 12.49 16.64
C LYS A 55 38.91 13.20 15.74
N ALA A 56 38.44 13.90 14.71
CA ALA A 56 39.30 14.72 13.86
C ALA A 56 39.90 15.89 14.66
N VAL A 57 39.11 16.56 15.51
CA VAL A 57 39.63 17.60 16.42
C VAL A 57 40.71 17.05 17.34
N GLU A 58 40.51 15.88 17.93
CA GLU A 58 41.51 15.22 18.78
C GLU A 58 42.78 14.86 18.01
N GLY A 59 42.63 14.35 16.77
CA GLY A 59 43.76 13.93 15.93
C GLY A 59 44.55 15.08 15.30
N LEU A 60 43.96 16.27 15.16
CA LEU A 60 44.62 17.45 14.60
C LEU A 60 45.59 18.11 15.61
N GLY A 61 45.38 17.93 16.92
CA GLY A 61 46.27 18.49 17.94
C GLY A 61 46.56 19.98 17.75
N ASP A 62 47.84 20.37 17.86
CA ASP A 62 48.31 21.75 17.69
C ASP A 62 48.47 22.16 16.21
N ALA A 63 48.23 21.24 15.25
CA ALA A 63 48.42 21.51 13.82
C ALA A 63 47.27 22.30 13.19
N ALA A 64 46.09 22.32 13.82
CA ALA A 64 44.93 23.09 13.35
C ALA A 64 44.85 24.45 14.03
N SER A 65 44.37 25.46 13.31
CA SER A 65 44.09 26.75 13.92
C SER A 65 42.96 26.61 14.94
N GLN A 66 42.96 27.47 15.97
CA GLN A 66 41.88 27.50 16.96
C GLN A 66 40.50 27.74 16.30
N ALA A 67 40.47 28.52 15.21
CA ALA A 67 39.25 28.78 14.45
C ALA A 67 38.69 27.50 13.80
N ASP A 68 39.56 26.66 13.22
CA ASP A 68 39.16 25.40 12.59
C ASP A 68 38.65 24.39 13.63
N VAL A 69 39.33 24.31 14.77
CA VAL A 69 38.91 23.47 15.91
C VAL A 69 37.51 23.85 16.38
N GLU A 70 37.24 25.15 16.58
CA GLU A 70 35.92 25.61 17.00
C GLU A 70 34.85 25.41 15.93
N ALA A 71 35.19 25.55 14.64
CA ALA A 71 34.29 25.25 13.54
C ALA A 71 33.87 23.76 13.52
N LEU A 72 34.82 22.84 13.70
CA LEU A 72 34.56 21.40 13.75
C LEU A 72 33.71 21.01 14.96
N LYS A 73 33.99 21.56 16.15
CA LYS A 73 33.17 21.35 17.35
C LYS A 73 31.74 21.84 17.14
N LYS A 74 31.56 23.03 16.56
CA LYS A 74 30.25 23.59 16.25
C LYS A 74 29.48 22.72 15.25
N ALA A 75 30.15 22.26 14.19
CA ALA A 75 29.54 21.34 13.22
C ALA A 75 29.11 20.01 13.87
N ALA A 76 29.93 19.43 14.75
CA ALA A 76 29.58 18.23 15.50
C ALA A 76 28.35 18.46 16.41
N ALA A 77 28.28 19.59 17.11
CA ALA A 77 27.13 19.94 17.95
C ALA A 77 25.83 20.11 17.15
N VAL A 78 25.91 20.73 15.96
CA VAL A 78 24.76 20.85 15.04
C VAL A 78 24.28 19.47 14.59
N LEU A 79 25.20 18.57 14.23
CA LEU A 79 24.86 17.22 13.79
C LEU A 79 24.22 16.38 14.90
N ASP A 80 24.67 16.52 16.15
CA ASP A 80 24.03 15.82 17.27
C ASP A 80 22.61 16.32 17.53
N ARG A 81 22.39 17.64 17.51
CA ARG A 81 21.04 18.21 17.61
C ARG A 81 20.15 17.72 16.48
N GLN A 82 20.64 17.72 15.25
CA GLN A 82 19.91 17.18 14.10
C GLN A 82 19.61 15.68 14.25
N ALA A 83 20.54 14.90 14.81
CA ALA A 83 20.33 13.49 15.07
C ALA A 83 19.20 13.27 16.09
N GLU A 84 19.13 14.07 17.15
CA GLU A 84 18.05 14.02 18.15
C GLU A 84 16.69 14.41 17.54
N ASP A 85 16.64 15.50 16.78
CA ASP A 85 15.42 15.95 16.09
C ASP A 85 14.91 14.88 15.11
N LEU A 86 15.80 14.30 14.31
CA LEU A 86 15.47 13.22 13.38
C LEU A 86 15.04 11.93 14.09
N ALA A 87 15.65 11.60 15.24
CA ALA A 87 15.28 10.43 16.01
C ALA A 87 13.88 10.57 16.64
N LEU A 88 13.54 11.76 17.14
CA LEU A 88 12.20 12.06 17.63
C LEU A 88 11.18 12.06 16.50
N PHE A 89 11.51 12.69 15.36
CA PHE A 89 10.67 12.69 14.18
C PHE A 89 10.44 11.28 13.63
N ALA A 90 11.45 10.41 13.64
CA ALA A 90 11.29 9.02 13.20
C ALA A 90 10.23 8.26 14.01
N LYS A 91 10.24 8.41 15.35
CA LYS A 91 9.24 7.79 16.22
C LYS A 91 7.84 8.36 15.95
N TRP A 92 7.76 9.67 15.71
CA TRP A 92 6.51 10.32 15.35
C TRP A 92 5.99 9.82 14.01
N ALA A 93 6.86 9.67 13.03
CA ALA A 93 6.54 9.18 11.69
C ALA A 93 6.05 7.72 11.72
N ASP A 94 6.67 6.85 12.52
CA ASP A 94 6.19 5.48 12.73
C ASP A 94 4.75 5.47 13.30
N ALA A 95 4.47 6.32 14.28
CA ALA A 95 3.13 6.42 14.87
C ALA A 95 2.10 6.98 13.86
N TYR A 96 2.51 7.97 13.06
CA TYR A 96 1.63 8.56 12.05
C TYR A 96 1.34 7.59 10.89
N HIS A 97 2.34 6.82 10.47
CA HIS A 97 2.18 5.74 9.50
C HIS A 97 1.17 4.70 9.99
N ALA A 98 1.36 4.17 11.21
CA ALA A 98 0.46 3.18 11.78
C ALA A 98 -0.99 3.69 11.91
N PHE A 99 -1.16 4.96 12.32
CA PHE A 99 -2.47 5.61 12.31
C PHE A 99 -3.08 5.66 10.91
N SER A 100 -2.29 6.06 9.90
CA SER A 100 -2.75 6.19 8.52
C SER A 100 -3.12 4.84 7.89
N GLU A 101 -2.33 3.80 8.18
CA GLU A 101 -2.64 2.43 7.77
C GLU A 101 -3.94 1.93 8.39
N GLN A 102 -4.16 2.21 9.68
CA GLN A 102 -5.39 1.83 10.37
C GLN A 102 -6.60 2.57 9.79
N GLN A 103 -6.48 3.88 9.56
CA GLN A 103 -7.56 4.66 8.97
C GLN A 103 -7.93 4.15 7.57
N ALA A 104 -6.93 3.87 6.73
CA ALA A 104 -7.15 3.29 5.41
C ALA A 104 -7.81 1.90 5.51
N LEU A 105 -7.35 1.05 6.44
CA LEU A 105 -7.94 -0.26 6.69
C LEU A 105 -9.41 -0.15 7.10
N ASP A 106 -9.74 0.77 8.01
CA ASP A 106 -11.12 1.00 8.47
C ASP A 106 -12.01 1.46 7.31
N GLU A 107 -11.52 2.40 6.48
CA GLU A 107 -12.24 2.89 5.31
C GLU A 107 -12.48 1.78 4.28
N TYR A 108 -11.44 1.01 3.92
CA TYR A 108 -11.58 -0.11 2.98
C TYR A 108 -12.47 -1.21 3.54
N THR A 109 -12.40 -1.49 4.84
CA THR A 109 -13.26 -2.47 5.52
C THR A 109 -14.72 -2.03 5.45
N ALA A 110 -15.02 -0.77 5.77
CA ALA A 110 -16.38 -0.23 5.73
C ALA A 110 -16.96 -0.25 4.30
N LYS A 111 -16.18 0.18 3.30
CA LYS A 111 -16.57 0.11 1.88
C LYS A 111 -16.81 -1.32 1.43
N SER A 112 -15.93 -2.24 1.79
CA SER A 112 -16.02 -3.65 1.39
C SER A 112 -17.21 -4.36 2.06
N ARG A 113 -17.52 -4.05 3.32
CA ARG A 113 -18.73 -4.54 3.99
C ARG A 113 -20.00 -4.03 3.32
N THR A 114 -20.02 -2.75 2.95
CA THR A 114 -21.14 -2.16 2.21
C THR A 114 -21.33 -2.84 0.85
N PHE A 115 -20.24 -3.04 0.11
CA PHE A 115 -20.25 -3.76 -1.17
C PHE A 115 -20.74 -5.21 -0.99
N ALA A 116 -20.25 -5.93 0.02
CA ALA A 116 -20.69 -7.29 0.32
C ALA A 116 -22.20 -7.36 0.60
N GLN A 117 -22.73 -6.40 1.38
CA GLN A 117 -24.15 -6.32 1.67
C GLN A 117 -24.98 -6.03 0.42
N GLN A 118 -24.54 -5.10 -0.42
CA GLN A 118 -25.24 -4.78 -1.68
C GLN A 118 -25.23 -5.94 -2.67
N ARG A 119 -24.12 -6.70 -2.73
CA ARG A 119 -23.91 -7.75 -3.71
C ARG A 119 -24.56 -9.09 -3.33
N TRP A 120 -24.44 -9.49 -2.06
CA TRP A 120 -24.90 -10.80 -1.60
C TRP A 120 -26.03 -10.73 -0.59
N GLY A 121 -26.23 -9.59 0.09
CA GLY A 121 -27.11 -9.55 1.26
C GLY A 121 -26.74 -10.68 2.23
N ASP A 122 -27.74 -11.48 2.61
CA ASP A 122 -27.57 -12.64 3.49
C ASP A 122 -27.29 -13.97 2.75
N ASP A 123 -27.17 -13.95 1.41
CA ASP A 123 -26.94 -15.14 0.59
C ASP A 123 -25.49 -15.64 0.71
N GLN A 124 -25.27 -16.54 1.68
CA GLN A 124 -23.97 -17.15 1.95
C GLN A 124 -23.49 -18.05 0.80
N GLU A 125 -24.38 -18.72 0.09
CA GLU A 125 -24.01 -19.61 -1.01
C GLU A 125 -23.59 -18.82 -2.25
N ALA A 126 -24.26 -17.69 -2.51
CA ALA A 126 -23.83 -16.73 -3.53
C ALA A 126 -22.42 -16.21 -3.27
N TRP A 127 -22.09 -15.85 -2.02
CA TRP A 127 -20.75 -15.42 -1.63
C TRP A 127 -19.72 -16.55 -1.81
N LYS A 128 -19.98 -17.75 -1.27
CA LYS A 128 -19.06 -18.89 -1.37
C LYS A 128 -18.75 -19.26 -2.82
N LEU A 129 -19.77 -19.26 -3.68
CA LEU A 129 -19.59 -19.50 -5.10
C LEU A 129 -18.65 -18.46 -5.72
N GLU A 130 -18.91 -17.18 -5.51
CA GLU A 130 -18.07 -16.13 -6.09
C GLU A 130 -16.64 -16.14 -5.55
N LYS A 131 -16.45 -16.40 -4.24
CA LYS A 131 -15.13 -16.63 -3.65
C LYS A 131 -14.40 -17.76 -4.38
N SER A 132 -15.07 -18.90 -4.56
CA SER A 132 -14.50 -20.05 -5.27
C SER A 132 -14.18 -19.74 -6.73
N LEU A 133 -15.00 -18.95 -7.42
CA LEU A 133 -14.75 -18.54 -8.81
C LEU A 133 -13.57 -17.57 -8.93
N LEU A 134 -13.39 -16.66 -7.97
CA LEU A 134 -12.20 -15.81 -7.91
C LEU A 134 -10.93 -16.64 -7.70
N GLU A 135 -10.96 -17.57 -6.75
CA GLU A 135 -9.83 -18.46 -6.45
C GLU A 135 -9.53 -19.41 -7.64
N GLU A 136 -10.56 -19.94 -8.29
CA GLU A 136 -10.40 -20.73 -9.50
C GLU A 136 -9.70 -19.91 -10.61
N SER A 137 -10.14 -18.67 -10.81
CA SER A 137 -9.58 -17.75 -11.81
C SER A 137 -8.12 -17.33 -11.54
N ASP A 138 -7.60 -17.64 -10.35
CA ASP A 138 -6.17 -17.47 -10.02
C ASP A 138 -5.30 -18.67 -10.44
N THR A 139 -5.91 -19.73 -10.95
CA THR A 139 -5.23 -20.94 -11.44
C THR A 139 -5.19 -20.98 -12.97
N MET A 140 -4.20 -21.66 -13.55
CA MET A 140 -4.12 -21.85 -15.01
C MET A 140 -5.39 -22.49 -15.60
N ASN A 141 -5.91 -23.53 -14.95
CA ASN A 141 -7.12 -24.21 -15.40
C ASN A 141 -8.36 -23.32 -15.30
N GLY A 142 -8.44 -22.44 -14.30
CA GLY A 142 -9.56 -21.50 -14.16
C GLY A 142 -9.50 -20.35 -15.15
N THR A 143 -8.31 -19.83 -15.42
CA THR A 143 -8.04 -18.90 -16.52
C THR A 143 -8.55 -19.46 -17.85
N GLU A 144 -8.26 -20.73 -18.15
CA GLU A 144 -8.76 -21.37 -19.37
C GLU A 144 -10.29 -21.44 -19.39
N LYS A 145 -10.95 -21.83 -18.29
CA LYS A 145 -12.41 -21.92 -18.20
C LYS A 145 -13.10 -20.58 -18.44
N ILE A 146 -12.61 -19.50 -17.83
CA ILE A 146 -13.17 -18.16 -18.07
C ILE A 146 -12.87 -17.71 -19.49
N GLY A 147 -11.69 -18.01 -20.03
CA GLY A 147 -11.34 -17.72 -21.43
C GLY A 147 -12.25 -18.41 -22.43
N LEU A 148 -12.58 -19.69 -22.23
CA LEU A 148 -13.54 -20.43 -23.06
C LEU A 148 -14.93 -19.79 -23.02
N PHE A 149 -15.39 -19.38 -21.83
CA PHE A 149 -16.63 -18.62 -21.70
C PHE A 149 -16.54 -17.30 -22.47
N VAL A 150 -15.45 -16.54 -22.31
CA VAL A 150 -15.30 -15.23 -22.95
C VAL A 150 -15.32 -15.37 -24.46
N LEU A 151 -14.53 -16.29 -25.02
CA LEU A 151 -14.44 -16.50 -26.48
C LEU A 151 -15.78 -16.93 -27.10
N LYS A 152 -16.61 -17.67 -26.35
CA LYS A 152 -17.94 -18.08 -26.81
C LYS A 152 -18.93 -16.91 -26.85
N HIS A 153 -18.83 -15.95 -25.93
CA HIS A 153 -19.85 -14.94 -25.70
C HIS A 153 -19.44 -13.52 -26.16
N TYR A 154 -18.15 -13.27 -26.38
CA TYR A 154 -17.59 -11.94 -26.63
C TYR A 154 -16.61 -11.95 -27.82
N PRO A 155 -17.11 -11.77 -29.06
CA PRO A 155 -16.30 -11.88 -30.28
C PRO A 155 -15.11 -10.93 -30.36
N GLN A 156 -15.13 -9.81 -29.64
CA GLN A 156 -14.03 -8.84 -29.60
C GLN A 156 -12.72 -9.41 -29.02
N PHE A 157 -12.75 -10.59 -28.38
CA PHE A 157 -11.57 -11.26 -27.84
C PHE A 157 -11.08 -12.45 -28.67
N ALA A 158 -11.65 -12.70 -29.86
CA ALA A 158 -11.41 -13.92 -30.66
C ALA A 158 -9.93 -14.20 -31.02
N GLY A 159 -9.05 -13.21 -30.93
CA GLY A 159 -7.60 -13.36 -31.19
C GLY A 159 -6.80 -13.93 -30.02
N ALA A 160 -7.34 -13.96 -28.80
CA ALA A 160 -6.65 -14.47 -27.62
C ALA A 160 -6.90 -15.97 -27.43
N LYS A 161 -5.90 -16.68 -26.89
CA LYS A 161 -6.08 -18.08 -26.48
C LYS A 161 -6.81 -18.17 -25.14
N PRO A 162 -7.60 -19.23 -24.86
CA PRO A 162 -8.32 -19.38 -23.59
C PRO A 162 -7.42 -19.23 -22.35
N GLU A 163 -6.18 -19.71 -22.41
CA GLU A 163 -5.20 -19.63 -21.32
C GLU A 163 -4.58 -18.23 -21.11
N ASN A 164 -4.84 -17.27 -22.00
CA ASN A 164 -4.29 -15.91 -21.94
C ASN A 164 -5.27 -14.89 -21.33
N PHE A 165 -6.34 -15.36 -20.67
CA PHE A 165 -7.33 -14.52 -20.00
C PHE A 165 -7.02 -14.41 -18.51
N VAL A 166 -6.85 -13.18 -18.01
CA VAL A 166 -6.57 -12.94 -16.59
C VAL A 166 -7.60 -11.99 -16.00
N LEU A 167 -7.96 -12.17 -14.73
CA LEU A 167 -8.75 -11.15 -14.04
C LEU A 167 -7.92 -9.87 -13.89
N GLY A 168 -8.51 -8.75 -14.29
CA GLY A 168 -7.92 -7.42 -14.19
C GLY A 168 -7.91 -6.90 -12.76
N GLY A 169 -7.03 -5.92 -12.49
CA GLY A 169 -6.96 -5.23 -11.21
C GLY A 169 -6.03 -5.85 -10.15
N PHE A 170 -5.99 -5.22 -8.97
CA PHE A 170 -5.03 -5.53 -7.89
C PHE A 170 -5.56 -6.56 -6.89
N ARG A 171 -6.12 -7.66 -7.39
CA ARG A 171 -6.82 -8.70 -6.60
C ARG A 171 -5.95 -9.55 -5.66
N SER A 172 -4.62 -9.43 -5.75
CA SER A 172 -3.67 -10.08 -4.83
C SER A 172 -3.57 -9.35 -3.49
N LEU A 173 -4.08 -8.12 -3.41
CA LEU A 173 -4.16 -7.38 -2.17
C LEU A 173 -5.25 -7.95 -1.27
N THR A 174 -4.94 -8.10 0.01
CA THR A 174 -5.87 -8.52 1.06
C THR A 174 -5.81 -7.55 2.22
N LEU A 175 -6.95 -7.34 2.87
CA LEU A 175 -7.06 -6.58 4.10
C LEU A 175 -6.69 -7.49 5.27
N LYS A 176 -5.54 -7.21 5.88
CA LYS A 176 -5.03 -7.99 7.02
C LYS A 176 -5.95 -7.85 8.22
N GLY A 177 -6.24 -8.97 8.89
CA GLY A 177 -7.05 -8.99 10.12
C GLY A 177 -8.56 -8.85 9.91
N VAL A 178 -9.03 -8.90 8.66
CA VAL A 178 -10.44 -8.77 8.29
C VAL A 178 -11.00 -10.13 7.87
N ASP A 179 -12.30 -10.36 8.10
CA ASP A 179 -12.99 -11.61 7.75
C ASP A 179 -12.98 -11.90 6.24
N GLU A 180 -13.12 -13.18 5.88
CA GLU A 180 -13.01 -13.63 4.49
C GLU A 180 -14.08 -13.05 3.55
N ARG A 181 -15.29 -12.80 4.06
CA ARG A 181 -16.38 -12.25 3.24
C ARG A 181 -16.08 -10.81 2.84
N THR A 182 -15.64 -10.00 3.81
CA THR A 182 -15.18 -8.64 3.54
C THR A 182 -13.94 -8.63 2.64
N ASN A 183 -13.00 -9.56 2.82
CA ASN A 183 -11.83 -9.69 1.92
C ASN A 183 -12.22 -10.09 0.48
N THR A 184 -13.20 -10.97 0.31
CA THR A 184 -13.72 -11.34 -1.01
C THR A 184 -14.35 -10.13 -1.70
N ALA A 185 -15.15 -9.35 -0.97
CA ALA A 185 -15.74 -8.11 -1.48
C ALA A 185 -14.68 -7.08 -1.86
N PHE A 186 -13.64 -6.92 -1.03
CA PHE A 186 -12.50 -6.05 -1.34
C PHE A 186 -11.85 -6.44 -2.67
N ARG A 187 -11.53 -7.73 -2.85
CA ARG A 187 -10.91 -8.25 -4.08
C ARG A 187 -11.79 -8.01 -5.32
N LEU A 188 -13.11 -8.22 -5.21
CA LEU A 188 -14.05 -7.94 -6.29
C LEU A 188 -14.16 -6.45 -6.63
N SER A 189 -14.11 -5.59 -5.60
CA SER A 189 -14.15 -4.14 -5.77
C SER A 189 -12.89 -3.60 -6.48
N MET A 190 -11.79 -4.36 -6.44
CA MET A 190 -10.52 -4.03 -7.10
C MET A 190 -10.42 -4.53 -8.55
N LEU A 191 -11.39 -5.31 -9.03
CA LEU A 191 -11.45 -5.66 -10.45
C LEU A 191 -11.66 -4.40 -11.30
N ASP A 192 -10.97 -4.33 -12.45
CA ASP A 192 -11.22 -3.30 -13.47
C ASP A 192 -12.72 -3.29 -13.80
N ASP A 193 -13.32 -2.12 -14.00
CA ASP A 193 -14.76 -2.06 -14.32
C ASP A 193 -15.08 -2.68 -15.68
N ARG A 194 -14.13 -2.63 -16.63
CA ARG A 194 -14.31 -3.11 -18.01
C ARG A 194 -13.21 -4.07 -18.44
N SER A 195 -13.63 -5.10 -19.16
CA SER A 195 -12.73 -6.05 -19.80
C SER A 195 -12.10 -5.45 -21.06
N ARG A 196 -10.84 -5.78 -21.34
CA ARG A 196 -10.10 -5.25 -22.50
C ARG A 196 -9.07 -6.22 -23.06
N PRO A 197 -8.93 -6.31 -24.40
CA PRO A 197 -7.83 -7.02 -25.01
C PRO A 197 -6.53 -6.22 -24.83
N TYR A 198 -5.40 -6.91 -24.81
CA TYR A 198 -4.08 -6.30 -24.84
C TYR A 198 -3.04 -7.25 -25.45
N GLU A 199 -1.91 -6.70 -25.89
CA GLU A 199 -0.79 -7.48 -26.40
C GLU A 199 0.20 -7.78 -25.27
N SER A 200 0.33 -9.05 -24.90
CA SER A 200 1.33 -9.50 -23.93
C SER A 200 2.66 -9.78 -24.64
N ARG A 201 3.76 -9.24 -24.11
CA ARG A 201 5.10 -9.53 -24.64
C ARG A 201 5.47 -11.01 -24.59
N THR A 202 4.91 -11.75 -23.64
CA THR A 202 5.26 -13.16 -23.40
C THR A 202 4.27 -14.12 -24.05
N TYR A 203 2.99 -13.76 -24.09
CA TYR A 203 1.90 -14.68 -24.46
C TYR A 203 1.16 -14.26 -25.73
N GLY A 204 1.52 -13.11 -26.32
CA GLY A 204 0.83 -12.55 -27.49
C GLY A 204 -0.53 -11.96 -27.13
N PRO A 205 -1.53 -12.02 -28.04
CA PRO A 205 -2.88 -11.54 -27.78
C PRO A 205 -3.47 -12.14 -26.50
N SER A 206 -3.86 -11.26 -25.58
CA SER A 206 -4.33 -11.57 -24.23
C SER A 206 -5.51 -10.69 -23.86
N ALA A 207 -6.15 -10.97 -22.73
CA ALA A 207 -7.26 -10.15 -22.25
C ALA A 207 -7.26 -10.01 -20.73
N SER A 208 -7.55 -8.79 -20.29
CA SER A 208 -7.85 -8.47 -18.89
C SER A 208 -9.36 -8.49 -18.71
N ILE A 209 -9.85 -9.33 -17.82
CA ILE A 209 -11.26 -9.52 -17.53
C ILE A 209 -11.65 -8.66 -16.32
N GLY A 210 -12.48 -7.66 -16.58
CA GLY A 210 -13.07 -6.78 -15.59
C GLY A 210 -14.37 -7.36 -14.99
N ARG A 211 -15.00 -6.55 -14.13
CA ARG A 211 -16.23 -6.90 -13.41
C ARG A 211 -17.40 -7.14 -14.37
N ASP A 212 -17.46 -6.41 -15.49
CA ASP A 212 -18.48 -6.57 -16.53
C ASP A 212 -18.63 -8.02 -17.02
N ILE A 213 -17.54 -8.67 -17.40
CA ILE A 213 -17.56 -10.06 -17.90
C ILE A 213 -17.48 -11.06 -16.74
N PHE A 214 -16.78 -10.74 -15.65
CA PHE A 214 -16.75 -11.62 -14.48
C PHE A 214 -18.15 -11.83 -13.90
N ASP A 215 -18.97 -10.79 -13.79
CA ASP A 215 -20.34 -10.89 -13.28
C ASP A 215 -21.22 -11.74 -14.22
N ALA A 216 -21.04 -11.63 -15.53
CA ALA A 216 -21.70 -12.51 -16.50
C ALA A 216 -21.25 -13.97 -16.35
N TYR A 217 -19.97 -14.21 -16.07
CA TYR A 217 -19.45 -15.55 -15.81
C TYR A 217 -20.02 -16.15 -14.52
N VAL A 218 -20.11 -15.36 -13.44
CA VAL A 218 -20.78 -15.77 -12.20
C VAL A 218 -22.23 -16.16 -12.48
N ALA A 219 -22.97 -15.36 -13.24
CA ALA A 219 -24.36 -15.67 -13.60
C ALA A 219 -24.48 -16.98 -14.40
N HIS A 220 -23.58 -17.21 -15.36
CA HIS A 220 -23.51 -18.46 -16.12
C HIS A 220 -23.26 -19.67 -15.21
N ARG A 221 -22.29 -19.56 -14.27
CA ARG A 221 -21.97 -20.63 -13.32
C ARG A 221 -23.10 -20.90 -12.34
N ARG A 222 -23.82 -19.86 -11.88
CA ARG A 222 -25.03 -20.02 -11.06
C ARG A 222 -26.13 -20.76 -11.79
N ALA A 223 -26.37 -20.45 -13.07
CA ALA A 223 -27.39 -21.12 -13.87
C ALA A 223 -27.09 -22.62 -14.04
N GLY A 224 -25.82 -22.98 -14.25
CA GLY A 224 -25.39 -24.38 -14.38
C GLY A 224 -25.43 -25.20 -13.09
N LEU A 225 -25.63 -24.58 -11.92
CA LEU A 225 -25.85 -25.29 -10.65
C LEU A 225 -27.33 -25.57 -10.35
N LYS A 226 -28.25 -24.93 -11.08
CA LYS A 226 -29.70 -25.06 -10.88
C LYS A 226 -30.36 -26.04 -11.87
N GLY A 227 -29.63 -26.48 -12.89
CA GLY A 227 -30.05 -27.51 -13.85
C GLY A 227 -29.37 -28.83 -13.55
#